data_AF-A0A433VVH4-F1
#
_entry.id   AF-A0A433VVH4-F1
#
_cell.length_a   1.000
_cell.length_b   1.000
_cell.length_c   1.000
_cell.angle_alpha   90.00
_cell.angle_beta   90.00
_cell.angle_gamma   90.00
#
_symmetry.space_group_name_H-M   'P 1'
#
loop_
_entity.id
_entity.type
_entity.pdbx_description
1 polymer ?
#
loop_
_entity_poly.entity_id
_entity_poly.type
_entity_poly.pdbx_seq_one_letter_code
_entity_poly.pdbx_strand_id
1 'polypeptide(L)' 'MEHVVQSLITTVPGLTQPQAVSIMMEAHTNGLALVITCALEHAEFYCETLKGHGLTSTIEPDE' A
#
# COMPACT_ATOMS: atom_id res chain seq x y z
N MET A 1 -11.53 4.81 -5.54
CA MET A 1 -10.34 5.65 -5.26
C MET A 1 -10.23 5.94 -3.76
N GLU A 2 -11.25 6.51 -3.12
CA GLU A 2 -11.22 6.80 -1.67
C GLU A 2 -10.97 5.58 -0.77
N HIS A 3 -11.62 4.44 -1.06
CA HIS A 3 -11.39 3.20 -0.31
C HIS A 3 -9.92 2.80 -0.27
N VAL A 4 -9.21 2.88 -1.39
CA VAL A 4 -7.77 2.55 -1.47
C VAL A 4 -6.96 3.48 -0.58
N VAL A 5 -7.24 4.79 -0.62
CA VAL A 5 -6.58 5.79 0.23
C VAL A 5 -6.79 5.48 1.71
N GLN A 6 -8.01 5.16 2.12
CA GLN A 6 -8.31 4.78 3.51
C GLN A 6 -7.62 3.48 3.92
N SER A 7 -7.64 2.45 3.08
CA SER A 7 -6.95 1.18 3.35
C SER A 7 -5.44 1.40 3.53
N LEU A 8 -4.82 2.24 2.71
CA LEU A 8 -3.38 2.54 2.81
C LEU A 8 -3.03 3.22 4.14
N ILE A 9 -3.76 4.27 4.53
CA ILE A 9 -3.47 5.05 5.75
C ILE A 9 -3.74 4.24 7.01
N THR A 10 -4.77 3.38 6.99
CA THR A 10 -5.11 2.54 8.15
C THR A 10 -4.18 1.34 8.30
N THR A 11 -3.65 0.82 7.19
CA THR A 11 -2.78 -0.36 7.20
C THR A 11 -1.32 -0.02 7.45
N VAL A 12 -0.82 1.10 6.92
CA VAL A 12 0.60 1.48 6.98
C VAL A 12 0.79 2.67 7.90
N PRO A 13 1.24 2.45 9.16
CA PRO A 13 1.50 3.53 10.11
C PRO A 13 2.47 4.57 9.54
N GLY A 14 2.15 5.85 9.74
CA GLY A 14 2.99 6.96 9.28
C GLY A 14 2.72 7.44 7.86
N LEU A 15 1.89 6.74 7.09
CA LEU A 15 1.50 7.16 5.76
C LEU A 15 0.44 8.28 5.84
N THR A 16 0.77 9.46 5.32
CA THR A 16 -0.15 10.61 5.32
C THR A 16 -1.19 10.50 4.21
N GLN A 17 -2.32 11.21 4.35
CA GLN A 17 -3.35 11.23 3.31
C GLN A 17 -2.83 11.69 1.94
N PRO A 18 -2.01 12.75 1.81
CA PRO A 18 -1.42 13.13 0.52
C PRO A 18 -0.55 12.03 -0.10
N GLN A 19 0.25 11.31 0.71
CA GLN A 19 1.06 10.18 0.23
C GLN A 19 0.18 9.03 -0.28
N ALA A 20 -0.85 8.66 0.47
CA ALA A 20 -1.81 7.63 0.06
C ALA A 20 -2.51 7.97 -1.25
N VAL A 21 -2.90 9.23 -1.42
CA VAL A 21 -3.51 9.72 -2.67
C VAL A 21 -2.52 9.60 -3.82
N SER A 22 -1.26 9.99 -3.62
CA SER A 22 -0.22 9.87 -4.65
C SER A 22 -0.01 8.41 -5.09
N ILE A 23 0.16 7.50 -4.12
CA ILE A 23 0.34 6.05 -4.37
C ILE A 23 -0.88 5.46 -5.09
N MET A 24 -2.09 5.80 -4.63
CA MET A 24 -3.33 5.34 -5.25
C MET A 24 -3.45 5.81 -6.70
N MET A 25 -3.13 7.07 -6.97
CA MET A 25 -3.16 7.63 -8.33
C MET A 25 -2.12 6.99 -9.24
N GLU A 26 -0.92 6.73 -8.74
CA GLU A 26 0.13 6.03 -9.47
C GLU A 26 -0.31 4.61 -9.83
N ALA A 27 -0.81 3.84 -8.85
CA ALA A 27 -1.29 2.49 -9.08
C ALA A 27 -2.48 2.46 -10.05
N HIS A 28 -3.39 3.44 -9.98
CA HIS A 28 -4.52 3.54 -10.89
C HIS A 28 -4.09 3.86 -12.33
N THR A 29 -3.06 4.70 -12.50
CA THR A 29 -2.61 5.17 -13.81
C THR A 29 -1.66 4.16 -14.48
N ASN A 30 -0.77 3.55 -13.69
CA ASN A 30 0.32 2.71 -14.19
C ASN A 30 0.08 1.20 -13.95
N GLY A 31 -0.95 0.85 -13.17
CA GLY A 31 -1.27 -0.53 -12.79
C GLY A 31 -0.51 -1.06 -11.57
N LEU A 32 0.47 -0.31 -11.05
CA LEU A 32 1.30 -0.65 -9.89
C LEU A 32 1.83 0.63 -9.22
N ALA A 33 2.06 0.60 -7.91
CA ALA A 33 2.83 1.61 -7.19
C ALA A 33 3.54 0.99 -5.98
N LEU A 34 4.70 1.55 -5.61
CA LEU A 34 5.38 1.21 -4.36
C LEU A 34 4.68 1.88 -3.18
N VAL A 35 4.27 1.08 -2.18
CA VAL A 35 3.64 1.61 -0.96
C VAL A 35 4.68 1.98 0.08
N ILE A 36 5.59 1.05 0.41
CA ILE A 36 6.61 1.21 1.45
C ILE A 36 7.73 0.18 1.28
N THR A 37 8.97 0.56 1.59
CA THR A 37 10.10 -0.36 1.80
C THR A 37 10.30 -0.54 3.30
N CYS A 38 10.31 -1.79 3.78
CA CYS A 38 10.45 -2.11 5.19
C CYS A 38 10.99 -3.53 5.40
N ALA A 39 11.19 -3.94 6.66
CA ALA A 39 11.54 -5.31 7.00
C ALA A 39 10.43 -6.29 6.56
N LEU A 40 10.80 -7.50 6.15
CA LEU A 40 9.89 -8.50 5.60
C LEU A 40 8.67 -8.78 6.50
N GLU A 41 8.89 -8.89 7.81
CA GLU A 41 7.80 -9.13 8.79
C GLU A 41 6.70 -8.05 8.72
N HIS A 42 7.07 -6.78 8.60
CA HIS A 42 6.09 -5.70 8.44
C HIS A 42 5.43 -5.74 7.05
N ALA A 43 6.20 -6.04 6.01
CA ALA A 43 5.69 -6.14 4.65
C ALA A 43 4.63 -7.24 4.53
N GLU A 44 4.84 -8.40 5.17
CA GLU A 44 3.88 -9.50 5.27
C GLU A 44 2.58 -9.05 5.94
N PHE A 45 2.68 -8.44 7.12
CA PHE A 45 1.52 -7.92 7.85
C PHE A 45 0.71 -6.91 7.03
N TYR A 46 1.38 -5.93 6.40
CA TYR A 46 0.70 -4.93 5.57
C TYR A 46 0.07 -5.55 4.33
N CYS A 47 0.77 -6.47 3.66
CA CYS A 47 0.28 -7.14 2.46
C CYS A 47 -0.97 -7.98 2.74
N GLU A 48 -0.98 -8.76 3.82
CA GLU A 48 -2.17 -9.52 4.24
C GLU A 48 -3.34 -8.62 4.60
N THR A 49 -3.07 -7.52 5.31
CA THR A 49 -4.11 -6.56 5.72
C THR A 49 -4.71 -5.85 4.50
N LEU A 50 -3.91 -5.41 3.52
CA LEU A 50 -4.42 -4.81 2.28
C LEU A 50 -5.24 -5.82 1.47
N LYS A 51 -4.82 -7.10 1.41
CA LYS A 51 -5.61 -8.18 0.81
C LYS A 51 -6.94 -8.40 1.55
N GLY A 52 -6.95 -8.29 2.87
CA GLY A 52 -8.15 -8.33 3.70
C GLY A 52 -9.16 -7.22 3.36
N HIS A 53 -8.67 -6.05 2.94
CA HIS A 53 -9.50 -4.96 2.39
C HIS A 53 -9.93 -5.20 0.93
N GLY A 54 -9.58 -6.33 0.32
CA GLY A 54 -9.90 -6.64 -1.08
C GLY A 54 -8.97 -5.97 -2.09
N LEU A 55 -7.81 -5.45 -1.68
CA LEU A 55 -6.81 -4.90 -2.59
C LEU A 55 -5.84 -5.99 -3.07
N THR A 56 -5.32 -5.81 -4.28
CA THR A 56 -4.18 -6.60 -4.75
C THR A 56 -2.90 -5.99 -4.17
N SER A 57 -2.14 -6.79 -3.43
CA SER A 57 -0.87 -6.40 -2.81
C SER A 57 0.14 -7.53 -2.95
N THR A 58 1.39 -7.18 -3.25
CA THR A 58 2.52 -8.10 -3.41
C THR A 58 3.74 -7.60 -2.65
N ILE A 59 4.74 -8.45 -2.47
CA ILE A 59 6.01 -8.13 -1.80
C ILE A 59 7.13 -8.56 -2.74
N GLU A 60 8.16 -7.74 -2.87
CA GLU A 60 9.40 -8.04 -3.58
C GLU A 60 10.62 -7.64 -2.73
N PRO A 61 11.78 -8.30 -2.88
CA PRO A 61 13.02 -7.88 -2.24
C PRO A 61 13.46 -6.50 -2.73
N ASP A 62 14.06 -5.71 -1.83
CA ASP A 62 14.79 -4.50 -2.21
C ASP A 62 16.10 -4.89 -2.94
N GLU A 63 16.57 -4.04 -3.86
CA GLU A 63 17.79 -4.30 -4.66
C GLU A 63 19.07 -4.39 -3.80
#